data_AF-A0A838J3W3-F1
#
_entry.id   AF-A0A838J3W3-F1
#
_cell.length_a   1.000
_cell.length_b   1.000
_cell.length_c   1.000
_cell.angle_alpha   90.00
_cell.angle_beta   90.00
_cell.angle_gamma   90.00
#
_symmetry.space_group_name_H-M   'P 1'
#
loop_
_entity.id
_entity.type
_entity.pdbx_description
1 polymer ?
#
loop_
_entity_poly.entity_id
_entity_poly.type
_entity_poly.pdbx_seq_one_letter_code
_entity_poly.pdbx_strand_id
1 'polypeptide(L)'
;MWAELQTIDMTYKAIAEGERPWNALGDFLNYWFAYATEQREDLVREPVQEPTEATPELHQWAVFCAASVEYLCERYNIPCPDWVHNAAYTLSEPWYKGLGAHKPAIQAKLKLETPESFSRRNIYCSPHMFSNKYEVAADARERQSA
;
A
#
# COMPACT_ATOMS: atom_id res chain seq x y z
N MET A 1 2.96 26.84 -9.08
CA MET A 1 2.37 26.14 -7.92
C MET A 1 2.76 24.69 -8.11
N TRP A 2 3.69 24.18 -7.30
CA TRP A 2 4.07 22.77 -7.39
C TRP A 2 2.86 21.95 -6.93
N ALA A 3 2.57 20.83 -7.60
CA ALA A 3 1.49 19.95 -7.16
C ALA A 3 1.81 19.49 -5.74
N GLU A 4 0.83 19.59 -4.84
CA GLU A 4 0.93 19.04 -3.49
C GLU A 4 1.24 17.54 -3.60
N LEU A 5 2.24 17.06 -2.86
CA LEU A 5 2.66 15.66 -2.91
C LEU A 5 1.49 14.76 -2.50
N GLN A 6 1.17 13.74 -3.30
CA GLN A 6 0.16 12.75 -2.91
C GLN A 6 0.77 11.78 -1.88
N THR A 7 0.65 12.10 -0.59
CA THR A 7 1.16 11.26 0.51
C THR A 7 0.21 10.10 0.85
N ILE A 8 0.68 9.15 1.66
CA ILE A 8 -0.17 8.06 2.14
C ILE A 8 -1.29 8.56 3.07
N ASP A 9 -1.05 9.60 3.86
CA ASP A 9 -2.07 10.24 4.70
C ASP A 9 -3.15 10.91 3.84
N MET A 10 -2.76 11.66 2.81
CA MET A 10 -3.72 12.24 1.84
C MET A 10 -4.52 11.16 1.12
N THR A 11 -3.87 10.04 0.80
CA THR A 11 -4.52 8.89 0.17
C THR A 11 -5.59 8.31 1.08
N TYR A 12 -5.30 8.12 2.36
CA TYR A 12 -6.29 7.63 3.31
C TYR A 12 -7.43 8.63 3.51
N LYS A 13 -7.14 9.93 3.62
CA LYS A 13 -8.15 10.99 3.73
C LYS A 13 -9.13 10.96 2.54
N ALA A 14 -8.62 10.83 1.32
CA ALA A 14 -9.46 10.69 0.13
C ALA A 14 -10.39 9.46 0.22
N ILE A 15 -9.88 8.33 0.72
CA ILE A 15 -10.69 7.11 0.95
C ILE A 15 -11.78 7.38 2.00
N ALA A 16 -11.44 8.03 3.10
CA ALA A 16 -12.40 8.40 4.14
C ALA A 16 -13.48 9.38 3.64
N GLU A 17 -13.16 10.22 2.67
CA GLU A 17 -14.08 11.14 1.99
C GLU A 17 -14.90 10.49 0.86
N GLY A 18 -14.65 9.21 0.56
CA GLY A 18 -15.47 8.42 -0.37
C GLY A 18 -14.82 8.14 -1.74
N GLU A 19 -13.55 8.50 -1.95
CA GLU A 19 -12.82 8.08 -3.15
C GLU A 19 -12.64 6.56 -3.15
N ARG A 20 -12.60 5.96 -4.36
CA ARG A 20 -12.37 4.52 -4.47
C ARG A 20 -10.95 4.21 -4.02
N PRO A 21 -10.73 3.24 -3.10
CA PRO A 21 -9.41 2.97 -2.54
C PRO A 21 -8.31 2.72 -3.56
N TRP A 22 -8.60 1.95 -4.61
CA TRP A 22 -7.60 1.66 -5.64
C TRP A 22 -7.28 2.85 -6.54
N ASN A 23 -8.19 3.81 -6.68
CA ASN A 23 -7.92 5.06 -7.39
C ASN A 23 -6.97 5.93 -6.57
N ALA A 24 -7.31 6.18 -5.30
CA ALA A 24 -6.49 6.97 -4.38
C ALA A 24 -5.08 6.36 -4.21
N LEU A 25 -4.99 5.04 -4.02
CA LEU A 25 -3.71 4.33 -3.97
C LEU A 25 -2.94 4.45 -5.30
N GLY A 26 -3.63 4.39 -6.43
CA GLY A 26 -3.02 4.58 -7.75
C GLY A 26 -2.33 5.94 -7.89
N ASP A 27 -2.95 7.00 -7.37
CA ASP A 27 -2.36 8.34 -7.38
C ASP A 27 -1.11 8.43 -6.52
N PHE A 28 -1.14 7.89 -5.30
CA PHE A 28 0.06 7.76 -4.46
C PHE A 28 1.18 6.99 -5.16
N LEU A 29 0.85 5.86 -5.78
CA LEU A 29 1.83 5.03 -6.48
C LEU A 29 2.44 5.75 -7.70
N ASN A 30 1.71 6.65 -8.36
CA ASN A 30 2.29 7.49 -9.41
C ASN A 30 3.37 8.44 -8.85
N TYR A 31 3.16 9.01 -7.67
CA TYR A 31 4.20 9.82 -7.01
C TYR A 31 5.37 8.95 -6.55
N TRP A 32 5.09 7.79 -5.94
CA TRP A 32 6.11 6.87 -5.44
C TRP A 32 7.02 6.33 -6.55
N PHE A 33 6.45 5.97 -7.72
CA PHE A 33 7.20 5.36 -8.82
C PHE A 33 7.74 6.36 -9.85
N ALA A 34 7.14 7.55 -10.00
CA ALA A 34 7.47 8.44 -11.11
C ALA A 34 7.65 9.91 -10.75
N TYR A 35 6.73 10.51 -9.98
CA TYR A 35 6.72 11.98 -9.84
C TYR A 35 7.57 12.52 -8.71
N ALA A 36 7.85 11.72 -7.68
CA ALA A 36 8.53 12.17 -6.46
C ALA A 36 9.50 11.11 -5.90
N THR A 37 10.24 10.42 -6.78
CA THR A 37 11.14 9.32 -6.38
C THR A 37 12.24 9.75 -5.41
N GLU A 38 12.67 11.01 -5.48
CA GLU A 38 13.67 11.60 -4.57
C GLU A 38 13.07 12.04 -3.21
N GLN A 39 11.75 12.05 -3.08
CA GLN A 39 11.01 12.51 -1.89
C GLN A 39 10.15 11.38 -1.30
N ARG A 40 10.54 10.12 -1.51
CA ARG A 40 9.78 8.95 -1.02
C ARG A 40 9.58 8.95 0.49
N GLU A 41 10.56 9.41 1.25
CA GLU A 41 10.45 9.57 2.70
C GLU A 41 9.32 10.54 3.06
N ASP A 42 9.21 11.67 2.35
CA ASP A 42 8.13 12.65 2.58
C ASP A 42 6.74 12.10 2.24
N LEU A 43 6.63 11.19 1.25
CA LEU A 43 5.36 10.57 0.86
C LEU A 43 4.75 9.69 1.96
N VAL A 44 5.57 9.20 2.89
CA VAL A 44 5.16 8.23 3.92
C VAL A 44 5.44 8.69 5.35
N ARG A 45 6.07 9.86 5.53
CA ARG A 45 6.46 10.38 6.84
C ARG A 45 5.30 10.46 7.81
N GLU A 46 4.20 11.07 7.36
CA GLU A 46 3.05 11.32 8.23
C GLU A 46 2.18 10.06 8.38
N PRO A 47 1.79 9.69 9.62
CA PRO A 47 0.89 8.57 9.86
C PRO A 47 -0.51 8.85 9.33
N VAL A 48 -1.16 7.81 8.84
CA VAL A 48 -2.59 7.80 8.54
C VAL A 48 -3.40 8.20 9.78
N GLN A 49 -4.29 9.18 9.65
CA GLN A 49 -5.18 9.59 10.74
C GLN A 49 -6.59 9.03 10.56
N GLU A 50 -6.95 8.01 11.34
CA GLU A 50 -8.32 7.49 11.36
C GLU A 50 -9.28 8.52 12.00
N PRO A 51 -10.48 8.74 11.43
CA PRO A 51 -11.49 9.57 12.08
C PRO A 51 -11.98 8.90 13.38
N THR A 52 -12.46 9.70 14.34
CA THR A 52 -12.93 9.21 15.65
C THR A 52 -14.00 8.11 15.55
N GLU A 53 -14.83 8.16 14.51
CA GLU A 53 -15.88 7.17 14.23
C GLU A 53 -15.58 6.37 12.95
N ALA A 54 -14.34 5.89 12.80
CA ALA A 54 -13.95 5.05 11.66
C ALA A 54 -14.80 3.77 11.59
N THR A 55 -15.32 3.48 10.40
CA THR A 55 -16.00 2.20 10.14
C THR A 55 -14.98 1.05 10.10
N PRO A 56 -15.40 -0.21 10.29
CA PRO A 56 -14.49 -1.36 10.16
C PRO A 56 -13.80 -1.43 8.79
N GLU A 57 -14.46 -0.99 7.73
CA GLU A 57 -13.85 -0.93 6.39
C GLU A 57 -12.79 0.18 6.30
N LEU A 58 -13.04 1.36 6.88
CA LEU A 58 -12.03 2.42 6.93
C LEU A 58 -10.81 2.00 7.75
N HIS A 59 -11.02 1.27 8.85
CA HIS A 59 -9.92 0.70 9.62
C HIS A 59 -9.11 -0.31 8.79
N GLN A 60 -9.77 -1.22 8.05
CA GLN A 60 -9.09 -2.14 7.11
C GLN A 60 -8.20 -1.41 6.11
N TRP A 61 -8.65 -0.28 5.56
CA TRP A 61 -7.85 0.53 4.66
C TRP A 61 -6.71 1.29 5.35
N ALA A 62 -6.87 1.70 6.61
CA ALA A 62 -5.78 2.31 7.38
C ALA A 62 -4.64 1.30 7.62
N VAL A 63 -4.98 0.09 8.07
CA VAL A 63 -4.04 -1.02 8.22
C VAL A 63 -3.36 -1.35 6.89
N PHE A 64 -4.13 -1.36 5.79
CA PHE A 64 -3.61 -1.61 4.46
C PHE A 64 -2.61 -0.54 4.00
N CYS A 65 -2.88 0.73 4.28
CA CYS A 65 -1.95 1.82 4.00
C CYS A 65 -0.65 1.64 4.79
N ALA A 66 -0.72 1.31 6.09
CA ALA A 66 0.46 1.02 6.90
C ALA A 66 1.28 -0.15 6.33
N ALA A 67 0.63 -1.27 6.00
CA ALA A 67 1.30 -2.43 5.38
C ALA A 67 1.96 -2.08 4.03
N SER A 68 1.30 -1.22 3.24
CA SER A 68 1.83 -0.74 1.96
C SER A 68 3.08 0.11 2.13
N VAL A 69 3.10 0.98 3.15
CA VAL A 69 4.30 1.78 3.46
C VAL A 69 5.46 0.88 3.84
N GLU A 70 5.27 -0.07 4.77
CA GLU A 70 6.35 -1.01 5.16
C GLU A 70 6.89 -1.76 3.95
N TYR A 71 5.97 -2.35 3.15
CA TYR A 71 6.34 -3.08 1.95
C TYR A 71 7.18 -2.25 0.97
N LEU A 72 6.76 -1.02 0.71
CA LEU A 72 7.44 -0.14 -0.23
C LEU A 72 8.78 0.36 0.32
N CYS A 73 8.84 0.69 1.61
CA CYS A 73 10.09 1.08 2.27
C CYS A 73 11.12 -0.06 2.22
N GLU A 74 10.73 -1.28 2.59
CA GLU A 74 11.58 -2.47 2.49
C GLU A 74 12.06 -2.71 1.06
N ARG A 75 11.14 -2.66 0.08
CA ARG A 75 11.44 -2.95 -1.32
C ARG A 75 12.39 -1.94 -1.97
N TYR A 76 12.31 -0.67 -1.60
CA TYR A 76 13.14 0.40 -2.17
C TYR A 76 14.26 0.88 -1.24
N ASN A 77 14.50 0.17 -0.14
CA ASN A 77 15.52 0.48 0.86
C ASN A 77 15.41 1.93 1.39
N ILE A 78 14.17 2.36 1.63
CA ILE A 78 13.84 3.66 2.25
C ILE A 78 13.65 3.42 3.75
N PRO A 79 14.12 4.31 4.64
CA PRO A 79 13.81 4.21 6.07
C PRO A 79 12.30 4.10 6.31
N CYS A 80 11.88 3.02 6.97
CA CYS A 80 10.48 2.82 7.31
C CYS A 80 10.14 3.67 8.55
N PRO A 81 9.08 4.49 8.51
CA PRO A 81 8.71 5.32 9.65
C PRO A 81 8.10 4.49 10.78
N ASP A 82 8.44 4.83 12.04
CA ASP A 82 8.08 4.05 13.23
C ASP A 82 6.57 3.81 13.39
N TRP A 83 5.75 4.76 12.93
CA TRP A 83 4.29 4.70 13.08
C TRP A 83 3.69 3.46 12.41
N VAL A 84 4.33 2.93 11.38
CA VAL A 84 3.87 1.76 10.63
C VAL A 84 3.85 0.51 11.49
N HIS A 85 4.69 0.45 12.52
CA HIS A 85 4.76 -0.68 13.46
C HIS A 85 3.83 -0.53 14.67
N ASN A 86 2.99 0.52 14.71
CA ASN A 86 2.01 0.69 15.77
C ASN A 86 0.98 -0.45 15.74
N ALA A 87 0.73 -1.08 16.89
CA ALA A 87 -0.21 -2.17 17.05
C ALA A 87 -1.66 -1.79 16.68
N ALA A 88 -2.00 -0.49 16.66
CA ALA A 88 -3.26 0.00 16.12
C ALA A 88 -3.47 -0.41 14.65
N TYR A 89 -2.40 -0.55 13.86
CA TYR A 89 -2.47 -0.99 12.48
C TYR A 89 -2.40 -2.51 12.36
N THR A 90 -3.33 -3.23 13.01
CA THR A 90 -3.45 -4.69 12.91
C THR A 90 -4.92 -5.09 12.96
N LEU A 91 -5.34 -5.99 12.06
CA LEU A 91 -6.71 -6.49 12.06
C LEU A 91 -6.85 -7.70 13.00
N SER A 92 -7.98 -7.78 13.70
CA SER A 92 -8.33 -8.95 14.51
C SER A 92 -8.73 -10.16 13.65
N GLU A 93 -9.32 -9.91 12.48
CA GLU A 93 -9.81 -10.94 11.56
C GLU A 93 -9.09 -10.86 10.20
N PRO A 94 -8.87 -12.01 9.52
CA PRO A 94 -8.31 -12.06 8.17
C PRO A 94 -9.09 -11.24 7.15
N TRP A 95 -8.39 -10.35 6.44
CA TRP A 95 -8.95 -9.58 5.33
C TRP A 95 -8.33 -9.99 4.00
N TYR A 96 -9.12 -10.67 3.16
CA TYR A 96 -8.67 -11.16 1.86
C TYR A 96 -9.06 -10.19 0.74
N LYS A 97 -8.07 -9.78 -0.07
CA LYS A 97 -8.24 -8.90 -1.22
C LYS A 97 -7.82 -9.58 -2.52
N GLY A 98 -8.70 -9.49 -3.51
CA GLY A 98 -8.47 -10.00 -4.86
C GLY A 98 -9.69 -10.67 -5.45
N LEU A 99 -9.60 -10.99 -6.75
CA LEU A 99 -10.67 -11.69 -7.45
C LEU A 99 -10.85 -13.10 -6.88
N GLY A 100 -12.08 -13.43 -6.45
CA GLY A 100 -12.38 -14.76 -5.91
C GLY A 100 -11.84 -15.01 -4.49
N ALA A 101 -11.47 -13.96 -3.75
CA ALA A 101 -10.96 -14.04 -2.37
C ALA A 101 -11.91 -14.75 -1.36
N HIS A 102 -13.17 -14.96 -1.72
CA HIS A 102 -14.13 -15.77 -0.94
C HIS A 102 -13.91 -17.28 -1.08
N LYS A 103 -13.13 -17.75 -2.07
CA LYS A 103 -12.91 -19.18 -2.34
C LYS A 103 -11.77 -19.72 -1.45
N PRO A 104 -11.95 -20.84 -0.73
CA PRO A 104 -10.92 -21.39 0.14
C PRO A 104 -9.57 -21.67 -0.55
N ALA A 105 -9.60 -22.17 -1.79
CA ALA A 105 -8.38 -22.40 -2.57
C ALA A 105 -7.61 -21.11 -2.88
N ILE A 106 -8.32 -20.00 -3.11
CA ILE A 106 -7.70 -18.69 -3.33
C ILE A 106 -7.15 -18.15 -2.01
N GLN A 107 -7.88 -18.29 -0.90
CA GLN A 107 -7.39 -17.88 0.42
C GLN A 107 -6.11 -18.62 0.82
N ALA A 108 -6.05 -19.94 0.60
CA ALA A 108 -4.85 -20.73 0.86
C ALA A 108 -3.66 -20.24 0.05
N LYS A 109 -3.87 -19.92 -1.24
CA LYS A 109 -2.84 -19.32 -2.11
C LYS A 109 -2.39 -17.95 -1.58
N LEU A 110 -3.33 -17.06 -1.25
CA LEU A 110 -3.01 -15.72 -0.74
C LEU A 110 -2.21 -15.80 0.57
N LYS A 111 -2.53 -16.72 1.48
CA LYS A 111 -1.75 -16.92 2.71
C LYS A 111 -0.27 -17.27 2.46
N LEU A 112 0.01 -17.99 1.37
CA LEU A 112 1.38 -18.38 1.01
C LEU A 112 2.14 -17.26 0.29
N GLU A 113 1.45 -16.48 -0.54
CA GLU A 113 2.09 -15.53 -1.46
C GLU A 113 2.12 -14.08 -0.93
N THR A 114 1.30 -13.76 0.07
CA THR A 114 1.21 -12.40 0.60
C THR A 114 2.53 -11.98 1.25
N PRO A 115 3.05 -10.76 0.96
CA PRO A 115 4.25 -10.25 1.62
C PRO A 115 4.10 -10.16 3.15
N GLU A 116 5.21 -10.27 3.87
CA GLU A 116 5.22 -10.34 5.34
C GLU A 116 4.65 -9.09 6.02
N SER A 117 4.89 -7.91 5.44
CA SER A 117 4.31 -6.64 5.89
C SER A 117 2.77 -6.64 5.90
N PHE A 118 2.13 -7.40 5.00
CA PHE A 118 0.67 -7.54 4.99
C PHE A 118 0.19 -8.68 5.89
N SER A 119 0.84 -9.84 5.81
CA SER A 119 0.38 -11.04 6.52
C SER A 119 0.47 -10.91 8.04
N ARG A 120 1.47 -10.19 8.58
CA ARG A 120 1.58 -9.86 10.02
C ARG A 120 0.38 -9.05 10.54
N ARG A 121 -0.33 -8.36 9.65
CA ARG A 121 -1.50 -7.51 9.98
C ARG A 121 -2.83 -8.16 9.61
N ASN A 122 -2.84 -9.48 9.36
CA ASN A 122 -4.00 -10.25 8.90
C ASN A 122 -4.56 -9.78 7.54
N ILE A 123 -3.74 -9.13 6.71
CA ILE A 123 -4.12 -8.78 5.34
C ILE A 123 -3.56 -9.84 4.40
N TYR A 124 -4.39 -10.33 3.47
CA TYR A 124 -4.01 -11.33 2.48
C TYR A 124 -4.34 -10.84 1.08
N CYS A 125 -3.32 -10.55 0.28
CA CYS A 125 -3.44 -9.91 -1.02
C CYS A 125 -2.44 -10.47 -2.04
N SER A 126 -2.70 -10.23 -3.32
CA SER A 126 -1.79 -10.65 -4.39
C SER A 126 -0.43 -9.96 -4.24
N PRO A 127 0.71 -10.68 -4.40
CA PRO A 127 2.04 -10.07 -4.39
C PRO A 127 2.25 -9.09 -5.55
N HIS A 128 1.44 -9.19 -6.61
CA HIS A 128 1.52 -8.33 -7.80
C HIS A 128 0.73 -7.01 -7.67
N MET A 129 0.20 -6.70 -6.49
CA MET A 129 -0.63 -5.51 -6.26
C MET A 129 0.12 -4.19 -6.49
N PHE A 130 1.44 -4.20 -6.29
CA PHE A 130 2.33 -3.06 -6.55
C PHE A 130 3.17 -3.23 -7.82
N SER A 131 2.85 -4.23 -8.66
CA SER A 131 3.48 -4.38 -9.96
C SER A 131 3.18 -3.13 -10.79
N ASN A 132 4.21 -2.36 -11.10
CA ASN A 132 4.05 -1.10 -11.79
C ASN A 132 4.66 -1.17 -13.20
N LYS A 133 4.07 -0.40 -14.11
CA LYS A 133 4.51 -0.32 -15.51
C LYS A 133 5.91 0.28 -15.68
N TYR A 134 6.43 1.01 -14.68
CA TYR A 134 7.73 1.66 -14.74
C TYR A 134 8.87 0.65 -14.55
N GLU A 135 8.73 -0.28 -13.61
CA GLU A 135 9.64 -1.42 -13.45
C GLU A 135 9.63 -2.30 -14.69
N VAL A 136 8.44 -2.63 -15.22
CA VAL A 136 8.32 -3.40 -16.47
C VAL A 136 9.01 -2.68 -17.65
N ALA A 137 8.90 -1.35 -17.71
CA ALA A 137 9.57 -0.55 -18.74
C ALA A 137 11.09 -0.45 -18.53
N ALA A 138 11.56 -0.41 -17.28
CA ALA A 138 12.99 -0.42 -16.95
C ALA A 138 13.62 -1.76 -17.33
N ASP A 139 13.01 -2.88 -16.93
CA ASP A 139 13.45 -4.23 -17.29
C ASP A 139 13.50 -4.45 -18.81
N ALA A 140 12.51 -3.90 -19.53
CA ALA A 140 12.48 -3.96 -20.99
C ALA A 140 13.61 -3.16 -21.65
N ARG A 141 14.01 -2.02 -21.06
CA ARG A 141 15.14 -1.22 -21.55
C ARG A 141 16.47 -1.92 -21.30
N GLU A 142 16.68 -2.47 -20.10
CA GLU A 142 17.91 -3.18 -19.75
C GLU A 142 18.15 -4.39 -20.67
N ARG A 143 17.09 -5.17 -20.98
CA ARG A 143 17.16 -6.30 -21.91
C ARG A 143 17.40 -5.91 -23.37
N GLN A 144 17.12 -4.67 -23.76
CA GLN A 144 17.40 -4.18 -25.11
C GLN A 144 18.81 -3.59 -25.25
N SER A 145 19.46 -3.27 -24.13
CA SER A 145 20.83 -2.76 -24.06
C SER A 145 21.89 -3.83 -23.73
N ALA A 146 21.47 -5.08 -23.47
CA ALA A 146 22.31 -6.25 -23.24
C ALA A 146 22.42 -7.10 -24.52
#